data_AF-E6X1P9-F1
#
_entry.id   AF-E6X1P9-F1
#
_cell.length_a   1.000
_cell.length_b   1.000
_cell.length_c   1.000
_cell.angle_alpha   90.00
_cell.angle_beta   90.00
_cell.angle_gamma   90.00
#
_symmetry.space_group_name_H-M   'P 1'
#
loop_
_entity.id
_entity.type
_entity.pdbx_description
1 polymer ?
#
loop_
_entity_poly.entity_id
_entity_poly.type
_entity_poly.pdbx_seq_one_letter_code
_entity_poly.pdbx_strand_id
1 'polypeptide(L)'
;MTAKEIRAKLKADGVADYKESRFSQLVAQGRIPYHIPPGEKRKRYIYEEVKRAVLGNCTPKTELRAKAAPKKHEEEIAEAKKLKEEAELAGILDVAIDLDTATLNEVKIFKEYILALKNRAEYAETVGALVRREEVNRHVMEAGISIKSALMSMPSRLASRLVEIDDPREMEAVLMEEVVDALSNLSKAFL
;
A
#
# COMPACT_ATOMS: atom_id res chain seq x y z
N MET A 1 -30.89 10.48 42.83
CA MET A 1 -31.09 10.49 41.36
C MET A 1 -31.03 9.07 40.82
N THR A 2 -31.65 8.81 39.66
CA THR A 2 -31.53 7.53 38.95
C THR A 2 -30.24 7.45 38.14
N ALA A 3 -29.82 6.24 37.72
CA ALA A 3 -28.62 6.06 36.91
C ALA A 3 -28.69 6.83 35.57
N LYS A 4 -29.87 6.91 34.96
CA LYS A 4 -30.12 7.64 33.71
C LYS A 4 -29.94 9.15 33.91
N GLU A 5 -30.50 9.71 34.98
CA GLU A 5 -30.38 11.13 35.32
C GLU A 5 -28.93 11.53 35.60
N ILE A 6 -28.19 10.70 36.35
CA ILE A 6 -26.78 10.96 36.66
C ILE A 6 -25.92 10.97 35.40
N ARG A 7 -26.12 10.00 34.49
CA ARG A 7 -25.39 9.96 33.21
C ARG A 7 -25.67 11.20 32.36
N ALA A 8 -26.93 11.61 32.27
CA ALA A 8 -27.31 12.81 31.54
C ALA A 8 -26.64 14.06 32.14
N LYS A 9 -26.60 14.16 33.47
CA LYS A 9 -25.98 15.28 34.17
C LYS A 9 -24.45 15.30 34.05
N LEU A 10 -23.78 14.14 34.15
CA LEU A 10 -22.33 14.02 33.92
C LEU A 10 -21.94 14.40 32.49
N LYS A 11 -22.80 14.08 31.51
CA LYS A 11 -22.61 14.46 30.11
C LYS A 11 -22.82 15.96 29.90
N ALA A 12 -23.87 16.54 30.49
CA ALA A 12 -24.16 17.97 30.41
C ALA A 12 -23.06 18.83 31.04
N ASP A 13 -22.49 18.39 32.16
CA ASP A 13 -21.36 19.06 32.83
C ASP A 13 -19.99 18.76 32.18
N GLY A 14 -19.95 17.98 31.08
CA GLY A 14 -18.70 17.64 30.38
C GLY A 14 -17.72 16.75 31.16
N VAL A 15 -18.17 16.12 32.25
CA VAL A 15 -17.31 15.32 33.14
C VAL A 15 -17.01 13.94 32.55
N ALA A 16 -18.03 13.25 32.03
CA ALA A 16 -17.89 11.95 31.39
C ALA A 16 -19.11 11.59 30.52
N ASP A 17 -18.89 10.96 29.37
CA ASP A 17 -19.95 10.43 28.50
C ASP A 17 -19.97 8.89 28.52
N TYR A 18 -20.51 8.31 29.60
CA TYR A 18 -20.59 6.86 29.75
C TYR A 18 -21.83 6.25 29.10
N LYS A 19 -21.60 5.20 28.30
CA LYS A 19 -22.64 4.23 27.92
C LYS A 19 -23.19 3.52 29.16
N GLU A 20 -24.45 3.10 29.11
CA GLU A 20 -25.18 2.47 30.22
C GLU A 20 -24.48 1.24 30.80
N SER A 21 -24.00 0.38 29.91
CA SER A 21 -23.25 -0.82 30.27
C SER A 21 -21.99 -0.49 31.05
N ARG A 22 -21.24 0.53 30.62
CA ARG A 22 -20.01 0.97 31.27
C ARG A 22 -20.27 1.57 32.65
N PHE A 23 -21.30 2.40 32.78
CA PHE A 23 -21.70 2.97 34.06
C PHE A 23 -22.09 1.86 35.07
N SER A 24 -22.87 0.87 34.61
CA SER A 24 -23.30 -0.26 35.44
C SER A 24 -22.12 -1.13 35.90
N GLN A 25 -21.13 -1.36 35.04
CA GLN A 25 -19.89 -2.06 35.40
C GLN A 25 -19.10 -1.33 36.49
N LEU A 26 -18.97 0.00 36.40
CA LEU A 26 -18.23 0.79 37.39
C LEU A 26 -18.93 0.77 38.77
N VAL A 27 -20.27 0.76 38.78
CA VAL A 27 -21.06 0.57 40.01
C VAL A 27 -20.85 -0.83 40.59
N ALA A 28 -20.85 -1.87 39.75
CA ALA A 28 -20.62 -3.25 40.19
C ALA A 28 -19.21 -3.48 40.75
N GLN A 29 -18.22 -2.77 40.20
CA GLN A 29 -16.82 -2.78 40.67
C GLN A 29 -16.61 -1.94 41.94
N GLY A 30 -17.67 -1.36 42.52
CA GLY A 30 -17.59 -0.51 43.71
C GLY A 30 -16.90 0.84 43.48
N ARG A 31 -16.64 1.22 42.22
CA ARG A 31 -15.95 2.46 41.86
C ARG A 31 -16.85 3.68 41.85
N ILE A 32 -18.15 3.46 41.67
CA ILE A 32 -19.17 4.51 41.76
C ILE A 32 -20.05 4.23 42.98
N PRO A 33 -20.09 5.15 43.95
CA PRO A 33 -20.91 4.97 45.15
C PRO A 33 -22.40 5.02 44.78
N TYR A 34 -23.19 4.24 45.51
CA TYR A 34 -24.65 4.24 45.41
C TYR A 34 -25.25 3.97 46.79
N HIS A 35 -26.49 4.41 46.96
CA HIS A 35 -27.25 4.29 48.19
C HIS A 35 -28.55 3.55 47.93
N ILE A 36 -28.99 2.75 48.91
CA ILE A 36 -30.30 2.09 48.89
C ILE A 36 -31.11 2.68 50.04
N PRO A 37 -32.14 3.51 49.76
CA PRO A 37 -32.99 4.06 50.81
C PRO A 37 -33.70 2.94 51.60
N PRO A 38 -33.92 3.11 52.91
CA PRO A 38 -34.65 2.13 53.71
C PRO A 38 -36.06 1.93 53.14
N GLY A 39 -36.40 0.68 52.81
CA GLY A 39 -37.69 0.32 52.22
C GLY A 39 -37.74 0.32 50.67
N GLU A 40 -36.71 0.81 49.98
CA GLU A 40 -36.61 0.74 48.53
C GLU A 40 -35.65 -0.37 48.07
N LYS A 41 -35.97 -1.06 46.96
CA LYS A 41 -35.07 -2.03 46.30
C LYS A 41 -34.17 -1.40 45.24
N ARG A 42 -34.34 -0.11 44.93
CA ARG A 42 -33.68 0.57 43.81
C ARG A 42 -32.46 1.36 44.29
N LYS A 43 -31.38 1.30 43.52
CA LYS A 43 -30.16 2.10 43.76
C LYS A 43 -30.42 3.57 43.43
N ARG A 44 -30.03 4.45 44.35
CA ARG A 44 -30.02 5.90 44.18
C ARG A 44 -28.59 6.41 44.20
N TYR A 45 -28.36 7.49 43.48
CA TYR A 45 -27.04 8.10 43.33
C TYR A 45 -27.07 9.56 43.74
N ILE A 46 -25.99 10.01 44.38
CA ILE A 46 -25.73 11.40 44.75
C ILE A 46 -24.73 11.97 43.76
N TYR A 47 -25.10 13.04 43.07
CA TYR A 47 -24.31 13.58 41.95
C TYR A 47 -22.88 13.95 42.34
N GLU A 48 -22.70 14.66 43.44
CA GLU A 48 -21.37 15.10 43.90
C GLU A 48 -20.43 13.94 44.23
N GLU A 49 -20.95 12.88 44.86
CA GLU A 49 -20.17 11.69 45.18
C GLU A 49 -19.75 10.94 43.91
N VAL A 50 -20.68 10.79 42.97
CA VAL A 50 -20.39 10.16 41.68
C VAL A 50 -19.41 11.01 40.89
N LYS A 51 -19.55 12.34 40.87
CA LYS A 51 -18.64 13.26 40.17
C LYS A 51 -17.23 13.17 40.73
N ARG A 52 -17.05 13.17 42.06
CA ARG A 52 -15.74 12.96 42.71
C ARG A 52 -15.16 11.59 42.37
N ALA A 53 -15.97 10.54 42.43
CA ALA A 53 -15.53 9.18 42.11
C ALA A 53 -15.13 9.03 40.64
N VAL A 54 -15.84 9.70 39.72
CA VAL A 54 -15.52 9.70 38.29
C VAL A 54 -14.25 10.49 38.00
N LEU A 55 -14.10 11.70 38.58
CA LEU A 55 -12.90 12.50 38.43
C LEU A 55 -11.66 11.82 39.03
N GLY A 56 -11.80 11.15 40.18
CA GLY A 56 -10.72 10.35 40.78
C GLY A 56 -10.38 9.08 40.00
N ASN A 57 -11.32 8.54 39.21
CA ASN A 57 -11.13 7.34 38.38
C ASN A 57 -10.81 7.66 36.91
N CYS A 58 -10.94 8.91 36.47
CA CYS A 58 -10.46 9.39 35.18
C CYS A 58 -8.93 9.41 35.22
N THR A 59 -8.32 8.25 35.01
CA THR A 59 -6.87 8.17 34.92
C THR A 59 -6.36 9.06 33.76
N PRO A 60 -5.22 9.76 33.93
CA PRO A 60 -4.57 10.58 32.90
C PRO A 60 -4.35 9.84 31.57
N LYS A 61 -4.31 8.50 31.60
CA LYS A 61 -4.17 7.63 30.43
C LYS A 61 -5.29 7.79 29.39
N THR A 62 -6.50 8.17 29.81
CA THR A 62 -7.64 8.31 28.89
C THR A 62 -7.56 9.61 28.09
N GLU A 63 -7.10 10.70 28.73
CA GLU A 63 -6.84 11.99 28.08
C GLU A 63 -5.55 11.95 27.23
N LEU A 64 -4.51 11.26 27.70
CA LEU A 64 -3.28 11.03 26.93
C LEU A 64 -3.55 10.21 25.66
N ARG A 65 -4.47 9.24 25.68
CA ARG A 65 -4.87 8.47 24.50
C ARG A 65 -5.59 9.32 23.45
N ALA A 66 -6.44 10.27 23.87
CA ALA A 66 -7.11 11.19 22.95
C ALA A 66 -6.12 12.16 22.28
N LYS A 67 -5.07 12.59 22.98
CA LYS A 67 -4.02 13.47 22.43
C LYS A 67 -2.94 12.72 21.62
N ALA A 68 -2.74 11.41 21.82
CA ALA A 68 -1.74 10.61 21.11
C ALA A 68 -2.24 10.01 19.78
N ALA A 69 -3.55 9.87 19.59
CA ALA A 69 -4.15 9.38 18.35
C ALA A 69 -3.82 10.22 17.09
N PRO A 70 -3.88 11.57 17.11
CA PRO A 70 -3.54 12.36 15.92
C PRO A 70 -2.05 12.28 15.57
N LYS A 71 -1.16 12.27 16.58
CA LYS A 71 0.29 12.14 16.36
C LYS A 71 0.67 10.83 15.66
N LYS A 72 0.02 9.72 16.02
CA LYS A 72 0.23 8.42 15.36
C LYS A 72 -0.22 8.41 13.90
N HIS A 73 -1.29 9.13 13.56
CA HIS A 73 -1.78 9.24 12.19
C HIS A 73 -0.77 10.00 11.31
N GLU A 74 -0.24 11.12 11.83
CA GLU A 74 0.78 11.92 11.13
C GLU A 74 2.10 11.14 10.97
N GLU A 75 2.55 10.44 12.00
CA GLU A 75 3.74 9.58 11.95
C GLU A 75 3.58 8.44 10.93
N GLU A 76 2.41 7.77 10.92
CA GLU A 76 2.17 6.67 9.97
C GLU A 76 2.10 7.16 8.51
N ILE A 77 1.50 8.33 8.25
CA ILE A 77 1.50 8.96 6.92
C ILE A 77 2.92 9.33 6.50
N ALA A 78 3.71 9.95 7.37
CA ALA A 78 5.08 10.37 7.05
C ALA A 78 5.96 9.16 6.67
N GLU A 79 5.81 8.05 7.37
CA GLU A 79 6.51 6.80 7.05
C GLU A 79 6.01 6.18 5.75
N ALA A 80 4.70 6.21 5.46
CA ALA A 80 4.16 5.75 4.18
C ALA A 80 4.68 6.57 2.99
N LYS A 81 4.82 7.90 3.17
CA LYS A 81 5.40 8.78 2.14
C LYS A 81 6.85 8.44 1.85
N LYS A 82 7.68 8.20 2.88
CA LYS A 82 9.07 7.75 2.69
C LYS A 82 9.16 6.42 1.95
N LEU A 83 8.35 5.44 2.35
CA LEU A 83 8.28 4.14 1.68
C LEU A 83 7.86 4.26 0.21
N LYS A 84 6.94 5.17 -0.08
CA LYS A 84 6.49 5.48 -1.45
C LYS A 84 7.63 6.05 -2.29
N GLU A 85 8.31 7.09 -1.80
CA GLU A 85 9.44 7.72 -2.49
C GLU A 85 10.56 6.71 -2.77
N GLU A 86 10.91 5.87 -1.79
CA GLU A 86 11.89 4.80 -1.97
C GLU A 86 11.47 3.78 -3.04
N ALA A 87 10.19 3.38 -3.04
CA ALA A 87 9.67 2.40 -4.00
C ALA A 87 9.57 2.98 -5.42
N GLU A 88 9.26 4.27 -5.57
CA GLU A 88 9.28 4.99 -6.84
C GLU A 88 10.71 5.12 -7.38
N LEU A 89 11.68 5.49 -6.53
CA LEU A 89 13.10 5.54 -6.90
C LEU A 89 13.63 4.17 -7.32
N ALA A 90 13.19 3.10 -6.67
CA ALA A 90 13.51 1.73 -7.04
C ALA A 90 12.77 1.24 -8.31
N GLY A 91 11.84 2.04 -8.85
CA GLY A 91 11.03 1.67 -10.02
C GLY A 91 10.07 0.51 -9.77
N ILE A 92 9.70 0.27 -8.51
CA ILE A 92 8.84 -0.83 -8.06
C ILE A 92 7.36 -0.40 -8.09
N LEU A 93 7.09 0.89 -7.89
CA LEU A 93 5.75 1.44 -7.76
C LEU A 93 5.42 2.38 -8.94
N ASP A 94 4.26 2.14 -9.57
CA ASP A 94 3.77 2.94 -10.72
C ASP A 94 2.35 3.52 -10.46
N VAL A 95 1.94 3.62 -9.19
CA VAL A 95 0.59 4.02 -8.79
C VAL A 95 0.59 5.35 -8.04
N ALA A 96 -0.13 6.33 -8.57
CA ALA A 96 -0.35 7.62 -7.93
C ALA A 96 -1.48 7.53 -6.89
N ILE A 97 -1.11 7.28 -5.62
CA ILE A 97 -2.04 7.37 -4.47
C ILE A 97 -1.78 8.66 -3.70
N ASP A 98 -2.86 9.39 -3.39
CA ASP A 98 -2.86 10.54 -2.49
C ASP A 98 -2.99 10.08 -1.03
N LEU A 99 -1.90 10.21 -0.27
CA LEU A 99 -1.82 9.80 1.13
C LEU A 99 -2.34 10.87 2.10
N ASP A 100 -2.59 12.10 1.63
CA ASP A 100 -2.99 13.21 2.49
C ASP A 100 -4.48 13.17 2.84
N THR A 101 -5.29 12.52 2.01
CA THR A 101 -6.72 12.28 2.27
C THR A 101 -7.03 10.86 2.75
N ALA A 102 -6.02 10.00 2.87
CA ALA A 102 -6.20 8.58 3.18
C ALA A 102 -6.48 8.35 4.67
N THR A 103 -7.33 7.37 4.95
CA THR A 103 -7.59 6.88 6.31
C THR A 103 -6.42 6.04 6.82
N LEU A 104 -6.25 5.95 8.15
CA LEU A 104 -5.23 5.09 8.79
C LEU A 104 -5.21 3.64 8.27
N ASN A 105 -6.38 3.06 7.98
CA ASN A 105 -6.44 1.70 7.46
C ASN A 105 -5.91 1.62 6.03
N GLU A 106 -6.24 2.60 5.18
CA GLU A 106 -5.72 2.67 3.81
C GLU A 106 -4.20 2.89 3.81
N VAL A 107 -3.67 3.73 4.71
CA VAL A 107 -2.23 3.94 4.88
C VAL A 107 -1.51 2.64 5.25
N LYS A 108 -2.10 1.82 6.14
CA LYS A 108 -1.54 0.52 6.52
C LYS A 108 -1.55 -0.49 5.38
N ILE A 109 -2.68 -0.60 4.68
CA ILE A 109 -2.81 -1.47 3.51
C ILE A 109 -1.78 -1.07 2.44
N PHE A 110 -1.58 0.23 2.23
CA PHE A 110 -0.61 0.73 1.27
C PHE A 110 0.84 0.42 1.67
N LYS A 111 1.19 0.53 2.95
CA LYS A 111 2.51 0.10 3.46
C LYS A 111 2.73 -1.40 3.23
N GLU A 112 1.76 -2.22 3.56
CA GLU A 112 1.82 -3.68 3.33
C GLU A 112 1.99 -4.01 1.85
N TYR A 113 1.30 -3.28 0.97
CA TYR A 113 1.43 -3.41 -0.47
C TYR A 113 2.86 -3.09 -0.96
N ILE A 114 3.43 -1.95 -0.55
CA ILE A 114 4.81 -1.60 -0.91
C ILE A 114 5.80 -2.66 -0.40
N LEU A 115 5.64 -3.12 0.84
CA LEU A 115 6.49 -4.16 1.41
C LEU A 115 6.40 -5.48 0.63
N ALA A 116 5.19 -5.87 0.22
CA ALA A 116 4.99 -7.05 -0.60
C ALA A 116 5.69 -6.94 -1.97
N LEU A 117 5.64 -5.76 -2.60
CA LEU A 117 6.37 -5.51 -3.84
C LEU A 117 7.89 -5.54 -3.67
N LYS A 118 8.42 -4.93 -2.59
CA LYS A 118 9.85 -5.00 -2.25
C LYS A 118 10.29 -6.47 -2.07
N ASN A 119 9.57 -7.24 -1.26
CA ASN A 119 9.87 -8.66 -1.04
C ASN A 119 9.80 -9.49 -2.33
N ARG A 120 8.86 -9.18 -3.23
CA ARG A 120 8.76 -9.84 -4.54
C ARG A 120 9.95 -9.50 -5.42
N ALA A 121 10.40 -8.24 -5.43
CA ALA A 121 11.60 -7.82 -6.15
C ALA A 121 12.85 -8.51 -5.59
N GLU A 122 13.04 -8.53 -4.27
CA GLU A 122 14.14 -9.22 -3.61
C GLU A 122 14.13 -10.73 -3.93
N TYR A 123 12.96 -11.37 -3.87
CA TYR A 123 12.85 -12.78 -4.24
C TYR A 123 13.25 -13.00 -5.71
N ALA A 124 12.75 -12.18 -6.63
CA ALA A 124 13.12 -12.25 -8.04
C ALA A 124 14.62 -12.02 -8.26
N GLU A 125 15.26 -11.18 -7.44
CA GLU A 125 16.71 -11.01 -7.43
C GLU A 125 17.43 -12.29 -6.99
N THR A 126 16.98 -12.91 -5.89
CA THR A 126 17.62 -14.14 -5.35
C THR A 126 17.50 -15.33 -6.28
N VAL A 127 16.40 -15.44 -7.03
CA VAL A 127 16.17 -16.49 -8.02
C VAL A 127 16.86 -16.16 -9.36
N GLY A 128 17.47 -14.98 -9.50
CA GLY A 128 18.15 -14.56 -10.73
C GLY A 128 17.19 -14.24 -11.87
N ALA A 129 15.92 -13.98 -11.57
CA ALA A 129 14.89 -13.64 -12.55
C ALA A 129 14.93 -12.15 -12.96
N LEU A 130 15.68 -11.31 -12.23
CA LEU A 130 15.87 -9.91 -12.57
C LEU A 130 17.05 -9.72 -13.52
N VAL A 131 16.79 -9.07 -14.65
CA VAL A 131 17.82 -8.63 -15.59
C VAL A 131 18.04 -7.13 -15.41
N ARG A 132 19.30 -6.71 -15.35
CA ARG A 132 19.63 -5.28 -15.24
C ARG A 132 19.17 -4.53 -16.48
N ARG A 133 18.62 -3.33 -16.29
CA ARG A 133 18.15 -2.50 -17.42
C ARG A 133 19.29 -2.19 -18.40
N GLU A 134 20.49 -1.95 -17.89
CA GLU A 134 21.68 -1.68 -18.71
C GLU A 134 22.01 -2.87 -19.62
N GLU A 135 21.83 -4.09 -19.11
CA GLU A 135 22.08 -5.32 -19.84
C GLU A 135 21.04 -5.52 -20.94
N VAL A 136 19.75 -5.33 -20.62
CA VAL A 136 18.67 -5.34 -21.62
C VAL A 136 18.95 -4.31 -22.72
N ASN A 137 19.28 -3.07 -22.36
CA ASN A 137 19.55 -2.01 -23.32
C ASN A 137 20.75 -2.32 -24.22
N ARG A 138 21.84 -2.85 -23.63
CA ARG A 138 23.01 -3.27 -24.41
C ARG A 138 22.64 -4.37 -25.41
N HIS A 139 21.92 -5.40 -24.97
CA HIS A 139 21.52 -6.49 -25.85
C HIS A 139 20.58 -6.04 -26.96
N VAL A 140 19.60 -5.18 -26.64
CA VAL A 140 18.72 -4.58 -27.66
C VAL A 140 19.53 -3.76 -28.68
N MET A 141 20.54 -3.01 -28.23
CA MET A 141 21.39 -2.22 -29.10
C MET A 141 22.27 -3.09 -30.00
N GLU A 142 22.93 -4.12 -29.45
CA GLU A 142 23.74 -5.09 -30.21
C GLU A 142 22.90 -5.82 -31.25
N ALA A 143 21.68 -6.25 -30.87
CA ALA A 143 20.72 -6.85 -31.76
C ALA A 143 20.37 -5.91 -32.93
N GLY A 144 20.06 -4.65 -32.62
CA GLY A 144 19.76 -3.62 -33.61
C GLY A 144 20.90 -3.39 -34.60
N ILE A 145 22.15 -3.34 -34.11
CA ILE A 145 23.34 -3.19 -34.95
C ILE A 145 23.52 -4.41 -35.86
N SER A 146 23.33 -5.62 -35.33
CA SER A 146 23.44 -6.87 -36.10
C SER A 146 22.41 -6.92 -37.23
N ILE A 147 21.14 -6.63 -36.94
CA ILE A 147 20.07 -6.56 -37.95
C ILE A 147 20.42 -5.56 -39.04
N LYS A 148 20.79 -4.35 -38.63
CA LYS A 148 21.11 -3.27 -39.56
C LYS A 148 22.26 -3.69 -40.48
N SER A 149 23.30 -4.34 -39.94
CA SER A 149 24.42 -4.85 -40.73
C SER A 149 23.98 -5.95 -41.70
N ALA A 150 23.13 -6.88 -41.25
CA ALA A 150 22.60 -7.96 -42.08
C ALA A 150 21.72 -7.43 -43.24
N LEU A 151 20.82 -6.49 -42.95
CA LEU A 151 19.96 -5.87 -43.96
C LEU A 151 20.77 -5.03 -44.96
N MET A 152 21.79 -4.29 -44.51
CA MET A 152 22.62 -3.46 -45.39
C MET A 152 23.55 -4.29 -46.30
N SER A 153 23.95 -5.48 -45.87
CA SER A 153 24.78 -6.40 -46.66
C SER A 153 23.97 -7.35 -47.55
N MET A 154 22.64 -7.38 -47.39
CA MET A 154 21.75 -8.24 -48.15
C MET A 154 21.72 -7.91 -49.65
N PRO A 155 21.63 -6.64 -50.11
CA PRO A 155 21.55 -6.32 -51.54
C PRO A 155 22.76 -6.81 -52.32
N SER A 156 23.97 -6.66 -51.79
CA SER A 156 25.20 -7.12 -52.45
C SER A 156 25.30 -8.65 -52.52
N ARG A 157 24.77 -9.35 -51.52
CA ARG A 157 24.75 -10.83 -51.50
C ARG A 157 23.64 -11.43 -52.36
N LEU A 158 22.49 -10.76 -52.44
CA LEU A 158 21.36 -11.22 -53.25
C LEU A 158 21.48 -10.83 -54.72
N ALA A 159 22.20 -9.75 -55.05
CA ALA A 159 22.37 -9.32 -56.44
C ALA A 159 22.85 -10.45 -57.35
N SER A 160 23.77 -11.31 -56.90
CA SER A 160 24.25 -12.45 -57.68
C SER A 160 23.22 -13.58 -57.83
N ARG A 161 22.34 -13.80 -56.85
CA ARG A 161 21.24 -14.80 -56.94
C ARG A 161 20.08 -14.31 -57.80
N LEU A 162 19.80 -13.01 -57.76
CA LEU A 162 18.66 -12.42 -58.46
C LEU A 162 18.91 -12.18 -59.96
N VAL A 163 20.17 -12.15 -60.39
CA VAL A 163 20.54 -11.99 -61.82
C VAL A 163 19.98 -13.10 -62.70
N GLU A 164 19.78 -14.31 -62.15
CA GLU A 164 19.28 -15.47 -62.90
C GLU A 164 17.75 -15.65 -62.82
N ILE A 165 17.05 -14.77 -62.09
CA ILE A 165 15.60 -14.88 -61.86
C ILE A 165 14.86 -13.83 -62.69
N ASP A 166 14.11 -14.31 -63.69
CA ASP A 166 13.32 -13.45 -64.57
C ASP A 166 11.86 -13.23 -64.07
N ASP A 167 11.33 -14.12 -63.21
CA ASP A 167 9.98 -13.98 -62.65
C ASP A 167 9.97 -13.06 -61.41
N PRO A 168 9.24 -11.93 -61.44
CA PRO A 168 9.10 -11.03 -60.30
C PRO A 168 8.57 -11.71 -59.02
N ARG A 169 7.73 -12.74 -59.14
CA ARG A 169 7.16 -13.43 -57.98
C ARG A 169 8.19 -14.31 -57.27
N GLU A 170 9.04 -14.98 -58.04
CA GLU A 170 10.15 -15.76 -57.49
C GLU A 170 11.19 -14.83 -56.85
N MET A 171 11.45 -13.68 -57.46
CA MET A 171 12.32 -12.64 -56.90
C MET A 171 11.79 -12.10 -55.55
N GLU A 172 10.48 -11.83 -55.46
CA GLU A 172 9.83 -11.43 -54.20
C GLU A 172 9.92 -12.53 -53.12
N ALA A 173 9.71 -13.79 -53.50
CA ALA A 173 9.81 -14.92 -52.58
C ALA A 173 11.22 -15.05 -51.99
N VAL A 174 12.26 -14.93 -52.82
CA VAL A 174 13.68 -14.98 -52.38
C VAL A 174 14.02 -13.79 -51.47
N LEU A 175 13.54 -12.58 -51.80
CA LEU A 175 13.74 -11.40 -50.95
C LEU A 175 13.07 -11.57 -49.59
N MET A 176 11.83 -12.07 -49.56
CA MET A 176 11.09 -12.28 -48.32
C MET A 176 11.71 -13.37 -47.45
N GLU A 177 12.16 -14.48 -48.05
CA GLU A 177 12.89 -15.53 -47.33
C GLU A 177 14.11 -14.95 -46.61
N GLU A 178 14.92 -14.15 -47.32
CA GLU A 178 16.15 -13.61 -46.73
C GLU A 178 15.90 -12.54 -45.66
N VAL A 179 14.83 -11.74 -45.81
CA VAL A 179 14.38 -10.80 -44.76
C VAL A 179 13.90 -11.57 -43.54
N VAL A 180 13.12 -12.63 -43.73
CA VAL A 180 12.66 -13.48 -42.63
C VAL A 180 13.83 -14.16 -41.94
N ASP A 181 14.86 -14.61 -42.65
CA ASP A 181 16.06 -15.19 -42.06
C ASP A 181 16.89 -14.17 -41.27
N ALA A 182 17.07 -12.97 -41.82
CA ALA A 182 17.76 -11.88 -41.12
C ALA A 182 17.04 -11.50 -39.81
N LEU A 183 15.70 -11.51 -39.82
CA LEU A 183 14.87 -11.24 -38.65
C LEU A 183 14.74 -12.46 -37.71
N SER A 184 14.76 -13.69 -38.23
CA SER A 184 14.61 -14.91 -37.42
C SER A 184 15.88 -15.23 -36.64
N ASN A 185 17.04 -14.86 -37.17
CA ASN A 185 18.33 -14.93 -36.47
C ASN A 185 18.36 -14.05 -35.21
N LEU A 186 17.46 -13.07 -35.07
CA LEU A 186 17.21 -12.44 -33.77
C LEU A 186 16.66 -13.46 -32.78
N SER A 187 15.52 -14.09 -33.08
CA SER A 187 14.85 -14.97 -32.11
C SER A 187 15.74 -16.11 -31.60
N LYS A 188 16.66 -16.61 -32.44
CA LYS A 188 17.61 -17.68 -32.08
C LYS A 188 18.83 -17.20 -31.31
N ALA A 189 19.20 -15.92 -31.41
CA ALA A 189 20.26 -15.34 -30.59
C ALA A 189 19.83 -15.08 -29.13
N PHE A 190 18.54 -15.29 -28.80
CA PHE A 190 17.94 -14.98 -27.51
C PHE A 190 17.34 -16.21 -26.77
N LEU A 191 17.55 -17.43 -27.27
CA LEU A 191 17.25 -18.71 -26.60
C LEU A 191 18.56 -19.41 -26.21
#